data_AF-A0A4Z1C6K0-F1
#
_entry.id   AF-A0A4Z1C6K0-F1
#
_cell.length_a   1.000
_cell.length_b   1.000
_cell.length_c   1.000
_cell.angle_alpha   90.00
_cell.angle_beta   90.00
_cell.angle_gamma   90.00
#
_symmetry.space_group_name_H-M   'P 1'
#
loop_
_entity.id
_entity.type
_entity.pdbx_description
1 polymer ?
#
loop_
_entity_poly.entity_id
_entity_poly.type
_entity_poly.pdbx_seq_one_letter_code
_entity_poly.pdbx_strand_id
1 'polypeptide(L)'
;MRAKAVPHGLVGYFAGQLVLHSASLLPQTVAVLVPSFLLFDGLMAHPSGWFTIAWVVVLGLLATLPIGMAVGALVPSVQKVGMWGMLPVMVLAGISGIFYPIQALWGWVQVVAQLFPMYWMGLGMRSAFLPDSYVGAEIADSWRTWETVAVLGAWAVLGALVAPALLRRMARRQSGSQVAAAREAATQWVR
;
A
#
# COMPACT_ATOMS: atom_id res chain seq x y z
N MET A 1 -14.50 -17.22 -13.84
CA MET A 1 -14.25 -18.64 -13.48
C MET A 1 -13.26 -19.37 -14.41
N ARG A 2 -12.50 -18.69 -15.29
CA ARG A 2 -11.55 -19.35 -16.21
C ARG A 2 -10.13 -19.58 -15.64
N ALA A 3 -9.73 -18.84 -14.60
CA ALA A 3 -8.40 -18.97 -13.98
C ALA A 3 -8.19 -20.24 -13.12
N LYS A 4 -9.26 -20.98 -12.80
CA LYS A 4 -9.20 -22.22 -12.00
C LYS A 4 -8.82 -23.46 -12.81
N ALA A 5 -8.82 -23.38 -14.14
CA ALA A 5 -8.60 -24.53 -15.03
C ALA A 5 -7.14 -24.74 -15.45
N VAL A 6 -6.23 -23.81 -15.13
CA VAL A 6 -4.82 -23.86 -15.54
C VAL A 6 -3.93 -24.12 -14.31
N PRO A 7 -3.06 -25.14 -14.30
CA PRO A 7 -2.07 -25.31 -13.22
C PRO A 7 -1.19 -24.06 -13.14
N HIS A 8 -1.06 -23.48 -11.94
CA HIS A 8 -0.44 -22.16 -11.65
C HIS A 8 -1.23 -20.91 -12.10
N GLY A 9 -2.47 -21.03 -12.62
CA GLY A 9 -3.27 -19.91 -13.13
C GLY A 9 -3.60 -18.83 -12.07
N LEU A 10 -3.71 -19.22 -10.79
CA LEU A 10 -3.93 -18.27 -9.70
C LEU A 10 -2.69 -17.41 -9.43
N VAL A 11 -1.50 -18.00 -9.45
CA VAL A 11 -0.22 -17.30 -9.24
C VAL A 11 0.05 -16.34 -10.40
N GLY A 12 -0.16 -16.80 -11.63
CA GLY A 12 -0.06 -15.95 -12.83
C GLY A 12 -1.06 -14.80 -12.82
N TYR A 13 -2.29 -15.02 -12.36
CA TYR A 13 -3.29 -13.96 -12.19
C TYR A 13 -2.85 -12.94 -11.12
N PHE A 14 -2.40 -13.37 -9.95
CA PHE A 14 -1.94 -12.45 -8.90
C PHE A 14 -0.69 -11.67 -9.32
N ALA A 15 0.29 -12.32 -9.94
CA ALA A 15 1.47 -11.66 -10.47
C ALA A 15 1.08 -10.66 -11.57
N GLY A 16 0.19 -11.04 -12.48
CA GLY A 16 -0.34 -10.15 -13.52
C GLY A 16 -1.07 -8.94 -12.94
N GLN A 17 -1.89 -9.14 -11.90
CA GLN A 17 -2.60 -8.06 -11.22
C GLN A 17 -1.63 -7.13 -10.48
N LEU A 18 -0.61 -7.68 -9.81
CA LEU A 18 0.44 -6.91 -9.15
C LEU A 18 1.22 -6.06 -10.15
N VAL A 19 1.62 -6.65 -11.28
CA VAL A 19 2.32 -5.94 -12.35
C VAL A 19 1.41 -4.85 -12.95
N LEU A 20 0.15 -5.17 -13.24
CA LEU A 20 -0.82 -4.20 -13.78
C LEU A 20 -1.02 -3.02 -12.82
N HIS A 21 -1.22 -3.28 -11.53
CA HIS A 21 -1.42 -2.24 -10.53
C HIS A 21 -0.14 -1.40 -10.35
N SER A 22 1.03 -2.03 -10.31
CA SER A 22 2.31 -1.32 -10.20
C SER A 22 2.59 -0.47 -11.44
N ALA A 23 2.34 -1.01 -12.63
CA ALA A 23 2.48 -0.30 -13.90
C ALA A 23 1.49 0.86 -14.02
N SER A 24 0.30 0.74 -13.44
CA SER A 24 -0.72 1.79 -13.43
C SER A 24 -0.32 3.03 -12.62
N LEU A 25 0.68 2.92 -11.74
CA LEU A 25 1.18 4.09 -11.01
C LEU A 25 1.83 5.12 -11.93
N LEU A 26 2.46 4.70 -13.03
CA LEU A 26 3.11 5.61 -13.97
C LEU A 26 2.09 6.56 -14.63
N PRO A 27 1.05 6.08 -15.34
CA PRO A 27 0.07 6.99 -15.94
C PRO A 27 -0.69 7.80 -14.88
N GLN A 28 -0.95 7.26 -13.69
CA GLN A 28 -1.57 8.03 -12.59
C GLN A 28 -0.67 9.17 -12.11
N THR A 29 0.62 8.89 -11.91
CA THR A 29 1.61 9.90 -11.51
C THR A 29 1.73 10.96 -12.59
N VAL A 30 1.85 10.58 -13.86
CA VAL A 30 1.89 11.53 -14.99
C VAL A 30 0.61 12.36 -15.07
N ALA A 31 -0.56 11.73 -14.92
CA ALA A 31 -1.84 12.43 -14.96
C ALA A 31 -2.00 13.47 -13.85
N VAL A 32 -1.36 13.27 -12.70
CA VAL A 32 -1.33 14.26 -11.61
C VAL A 32 -0.23 15.30 -11.84
N LEU A 33 0.97 14.89 -12.25
CA LEU A 33 2.12 15.79 -12.38
C LEU A 33 2.00 16.76 -13.56
N VAL A 34 1.53 16.31 -14.73
CA VAL A 34 1.38 17.18 -15.91
C VAL A 34 0.55 18.43 -15.61
N PRO A 35 -0.70 18.34 -15.12
CA PRO A 35 -1.45 19.54 -14.76
C PRO A 35 -0.80 20.29 -13.58
N SER A 36 -0.16 19.61 -12.64
CA SER A 36 0.51 20.28 -11.52
C SER A 36 1.64 21.20 -12.01
N PHE A 37 2.48 20.75 -12.94
CA PHE A 37 3.56 21.57 -13.52
C PHE A 37 3.03 22.69 -14.44
N LEU A 38 1.82 22.55 -14.98
CA LEU A 38 1.19 23.60 -15.81
C LEU A 38 0.49 24.68 -14.98
N LEU A 39 0.01 24.32 -13.79
CA LEU A 39 -0.78 25.20 -12.92
C LEU A 39 0.04 25.84 -11.79
N PHE A 40 1.15 25.21 -11.38
CA PHE A 40 1.95 25.64 -10.24
C PHE A 40 3.42 25.85 -10.64
N ASP A 41 3.88 27.09 -10.50
CA ASP A 41 5.28 27.45 -10.64
C ASP A 41 6.11 26.97 -9.44
N GLY A 42 7.38 26.64 -9.67
CA GLY A 42 8.31 26.23 -8.60
C GLY A 42 8.04 24.85 -8.02
N LEU A 43 7.15 24.06 -8.63
CA LEU A 43 7.00 22.64 -8.32
C LEU A 43 8.30 21.91 -8.67
N MET A 44 8.83 21.09 -7.74
CA MET A 44 10.13 20.44 -7.85
C MET A 44 11.31 21.41 -7.71
N ALA A 45 11.64 21.77 -6.47
CA ALA A 45 12.74 22.68 -6.15
C ALA A 45 14.11 22.22 -6.67
N HIS A 46 14.34 20.90 -6.75
CA HIS A 46 15.61 20.33 -7.21
C HIS A 46 15.38 19.19 -8.22
N PRO A 47 16.19 19.10 -9.30
CA PRO A 47 16.11 17.99 -10.25
C PRO A 47 16.32 16.61 -9.60
N SER A 48 17.04 16.55 -8.47
CA SER A 48 17.21 15.33 -7.68
C SER A 48 15.90 14.79 -7.09
N GLY A 49 14.85 15.61 -6.99
CA GLY A 49 13.52 15.20 -6.53
C GLY A 49 12.93 14.06 -7.37
N TRP A 50 13.27 13.97 -8.67
CA TRP A 50 12.87 12.84 -9.52
C TRP A 50 13.42 11.51 -9.05
N PHE A 51 14.69 11.48 -8.60
CA PHE A 51 15.28 10.30 -7.99
C PHE A 51 14.54 9.94 -6.70
N THR A 52 14.17 10.95 -5.91
CA THR A 52 13.39 10.78 -4.68
C THR A 52 12.03 10.14 -4.94
N ILE A 53 11.29 10.64 -5.93
CA ILE A 53 10.01 10.06 -6.34
C ILE A 53 10.19 8.59 -6.74
N ALA A 54 11.22 8.28 -7.54
CA ALA A 54 11.45 6.93 -8.02
C ALA A 54 11.65 5.93 -6.88
N TRP A 55 12.54 6.21 -5.92
CA TRP A 55 12.77 5.28 -4.82
C TRP A 55 11.60 5.27 -3.82
N VAL A 56 10.93 6.40 -3.56
CA VAL A 56 9.76 6.47 -2.68
C VAL A 56 8.61 5.64 -3.25
N VAL A 57 8.35 5.70 -4.55
CA VAL A 57 7.32 4.90 -5.20
C VAL A 57 7.64 3.41 -5.10
N VAL A 58 8.89 3.02 -5.38
CA VAL A 58 9.31 1.61 -5.29
C VAL A 58 9.22 1.08 -3.86
N LEU A 59 9.79 1.79 -2.88
CA LEU A 59 9.74 1.35 -1.49
C LEU A 59 8.32 1.43 -0.92
N GLY A 60 7.54 2.44 -1.29
CA GLY A 60 6.13 2.60 -0.88
C GLY A 60 5.24 1.48 -1.40
N LEU A 61 5.43 1.07 -2.66
CA LEU A 61 4.81 -0.14 -3.21
C LEU A 61 5.18 -1.36 -2.36
N LEU A 62 6.47 -1.64 -2.20
CA LEU A 62 6.94 -2.81 -1.46
C LEU A 62 6.48 -2.82 0.00
N ALA A 63 6.41 -1.67 0.64
CA ALA A 63 5.98 -1.51 2.03
C ALA A 63 4.46 -1.68 2.23
N THR A 64 3.65 -1.41 1.21
CA THR A 64 2.18 -1.48 1.30
C THR A 64 1.60 -2.82 0.84
N LEU A 65 2.30 -3.57 -0.01
CA LEU A 65 1.92 -4.93 -0.40
C LEU A 65 1.58 -5.86 0.79
N PRO A 66 2.34 -5.87 1.89
CA PRO A 66 2.10 -6.74 3.04
C PRO A 66 0.79 -6.42 3.75
N ILE A 67 0.48 -5.13 3.84
CA ILE A 67 -0.74 -4.62 4.46
C ILE A 67 -1.94 -5.07 3.60
N GLY A 68 -1.85 -4.89 2.28
CA GLY A 68 -2.87 -5.37 1.35
C GLY A 68 -3.09 -6.89 1.43
N MET A 69 -2.01 -7.67 1.49
CA MET A 69 -2.08 -9.14 1.64
C MET A 69 -2.70 -9.55 2.98
N ALA A 70 -2.33 -8.89 4.08
CA ALA A 70 -2.89 -9.18 5.40
C ALA A 70 -4.40 -8.89 5.45
N VAL A 71 -4.83 -7.72 4.94
CA VAL A 71 -6.24 -7.36 4.83
C VAL A 71 -7.00 -8.37 3.95
N GLY A 72 -6.46 -8.70 2.77
CA GLY A 72 -7.07 -9.69 1.87
C GLY A 72 -7.18 -11.09 2.48
N ALA A 73 -6.22 -11.51 3.31
CA ALA A 73 -6.25 -12.81 3.98
C ALA A 73 -7.19 -12.87 5.19
N LEU A 74 -7.42 -11.73 5.85
CA LEU A 74 -8.23 -11.65 7.07
C LEU A 74 -9.72 -11.45 6.79
N VAL A 75 -10.09 -10.79 5.69
CA VAL A 75 -11.48 -10.47 5.39
C VAL A 75 -12.20 -11.63 4.68
N PRO A 76 -13.21 -12.29 5.30
CA PRO A 76 -13.82 -13.51 4.75
C PRO A 76 -14.83 -13.28 3.62
N SER A 77 -15.28 -12.03 3.41
CA SER A 77 -16.38 -11.68 2.50
C SER A 77 -16.10 -10.36 1.78
N VAL A 78 -16.25 -10.36 0.44
CA VAL A 78 -16.05 -9.20 -0.44
C VAL A 78 -16.89 -7.98 -0.01
N GLN A 79 -18.09 -8.20 0.52
CA GLN A 79 -18.95 -7.13 1.06
C GLN A 79 -18.38 -6.49 2.33
N LYS A 80 -17.66 -7.25 3.16
CA LYS A 80 -17.01 -6.71 4.37
C LYS A 80 -15.66 -6.06 4.06
N VAL A 81 -15.07 -6.33 2.89
CA VAL A 81 -13.80 -5.70 2.44
C VAL A 81 -13.96 -4.20 2.26
N GLY A 82 -15.08 -3.75 1.70
CA GLY A 82 -15.33 -2.32 1.49
C GLY A 82 -15.29 -1.53 2.79
N MET A 83 -16.18 -1.84 3.74
CA MET A 83 -16.26 -1.10 5.00
C MET A 83 -15.06 -1.39 5.93
N TRP A 84 -14.77 -2.66 6.23
CA TRP A 84 -13.75 -3.00 7.24
C TRP A 84 -12.31 -2.91 6.71
N GLY A 85 -12.12 -2.98 5.40
CA GLY A 85 -10.82 -2.82 4.75
C GLY A 85 -10.51 -1.35 4.42
N MET A 86 -11.47 -0.57 3.89
CA MET A 86 -11.19 0.83 3.55
C MET A 86 -11.20 1.76 4.75
N LEU A 87 -12.01 1.52 5.80
CA LEU A 87 -12.07 2.43 6.95
C LEU A 87 -10.70 2.64 7.61
N PRO A 88 -9.91 1.59 7.94
CA PRO A 88 -8.56 1.78 8.49
C PRO A 88 -7.64 2.55 7.54
N VAL A 89 -7.75 2.30 6.24
CA VAL A 89 -6.95 3.00 5.21
C VAL A 89 -7.33 4.48 5.16
N MET A 90 -8.62 4.81 5.22
CA MET A 90 -9.11 6.19 5.25
C MET A 90 -8.69 6.92 6.54
N VAL A 91 -8.78 6.25 7.69
CA VAL A 91 -8.29 6.80 8.96
C VAL A 91 -6.80 7.08 8.87
N LEU A 92 -6.03 6.12 8.36
CA LEU A 92 -4.60 6.28 8.18
C LEU A 92 -4.27 7.43 7.21
N ALA A 93 -5.03 7.54 6.12
CA ALA A 93 -4.90 8.64 5.16
C ALA A 93 -5.17 9.99 5.81
N GLY A 94 -6.20 10.09 6.65
CA GLY A 94 -6.52 11.30 7.42
C GLY A 94 -5.40 11.74 8.36
N ILE A 95 -4.75 10.79 9.05
CA ILE A 95 -3.66 11.09 10.00
C ILE A 95 -2.26 11.12 9.38
N SER A 96 -2.11 10.76 8.10
CA SER A 96 -0.82 10.60 7.42
C SER A 96 -0.05 11.90 7.19
N GLY A 97 -0.68 13.05 7.36
CA GLY A 97 -0.11 14.33 6.95
C GLY A 97 -0.41 14.71 5.50
N ILE A 98 -1.04 13.85 4.69
CA ILE A 98 -1.32 14.12 3.26
C ILE A 98 -2.47 15.11 3.08
N PHE A 99 -3.55 14.94 3.84
CA PHE A 99 -4.75 15.77 3.74
C PHE A 99 -4.79 16.91 4.78
N TYR A 100 -4.17 16.69 5.94
CA TYR A 100 -4.11 17.65 7.04
C TYR A 100 -2.69 17.75 7.55
N PRO A 101 -2.21 18.94 7.97
CA PRO A 101 -0.90 19.07 8.57
C PRO A 101 -0.78 18.17 9.82
N ILE A 102 0.16 17.23 9.80
CA ILE A 102 0.29 16.24 10.88
C ILE A 102 0.67 16.89 12.23
N GLN A 103 1.38 18.02 12.19
CA GLN A 103 1.76 18.79 13.37
C GLN A 103 0.55 19.33 14.14
N ALA A 104 -0.60 19.53 13.46
CA ALA A 104 -1.84 19.98 14.09
C ALA A 104 -2.57 18.87 14.86
N LEU A 105 -2.11 17.61 14.76
CA LEU A 105 -2.69 16.47 15.46
C LEU A 105 -2.01 16.24 16.82
N TRP A 106 -2.72 15.61 17.74
CA TRP A 106 -2.16 15.22 19.04
C TRP A 106 -0.91 14.35 18.89
N GLY A 107 0.09 14.53 19.76
CA GLY A 107 1.39 13.86 19.64
C GLY A 107 1.31 12.33 19.52
N TRP A 108 0.39 11.68 20.25
CA TRP A 108 0.19 10.23 20.15
C TRP A 108 -0.33 9.80 18.76
N VAL A 109 -1.15 10.63 18.09
CA VAL A 109 -1.63 10.37 16.73
C VAL A 109 -0.47 10.45 15.75
N GLN A 110 0.43 11.41 15.94
CA GLN A 110 1.63 11.54 15.11
C GLN A 110 2.53 10.29 15.23
N VAL A 111 2.66 9.74 16.45
CA VAL A 111 3.40 8.49 16.66
C VAL A 111 2.71 7.34 15.93
N VAL A 112 1.39 7.20 16.05
CA VAL A 112 0.62 6.15 15.36
C VAL A 112 0.80 6.25 13.85
N ALA A 113 0.68 7.44 13.26
CA ALA A 113 0.86 7.64 11.82
C ALA A 113 2.26 7.23 11.35
N GLN A 114 3.30 7.57 12.12
CA GLN A 114 4.70 7.22 11.83
C GLN A 114 5.01 5.72 11.91
N LEU A 115 4.14 4.89 12.48
CA LEU A 115 4.31 3.43 12.45
C LEU A 115 4.02 2.84 11.07
N PHE A 116 3.28 3.55 10.21
CA PHE A 116 2.80 3.02 8.95
C PHE A 116 3.48 3.66 7.73
N PRO A 117 3.60 2.93 6.61
CA PRO A 117 4.25 3.43 5.39
C PRO A 117 3.64 4.72 4.82
N MET A 118 2.35 4.96 5.06
CA MET A 118 1.61 6.05 4.45
C MET A 118 2.14 7.45 4.84
N TYR A 119 2.53 7.64 6.11
CA TYR A 119 3.18 8.88 6.55
C TYR A 119 4.49 9.11 5.80
N TRP A 120 5.34 8.08 5.75
CA TRP A 120 6.68 8.13 5.16
C TRP A 120 6.65 8.37 3.65
N MET A 121 5.68 7.78 2.94
CA MET A 121 5.44 8.08 1.54
C MET A 121 5.07 9.56 1.33
N GLY A 122 4.20 10.11 2.18
CA GLY A 122 3.83 11.52 2.13
C GLY A 122 5.02 12.44 2.37
N LEU A 123 5.81 12.16 3.41
CA LEU A 123 7.03 12.90 3.74
C LEU A 123 8.07 12.85 2.61
N GLY A 124 8.32 11.65 2.05
CA GLY A 124 9.24 11.47 0.93
C GLY A 124 8.79 12.23 -0.32
N MET A 125 7.48 12.22 -0.63
CA MET A 125 6.96 12.98 -1.76
C MET A 125 7.10 14.50 -1.53
N ARG A 126 6.82 14.99 -0.33
CA ARG A 126 7.04 16.40 0.02
C ARG A 126 8.50 16.81 -0.08
N SER A 127 9.43 15.98 0.39
CA SER A 127 10.88 16.23 0.25
C SER A 127 11.36 16.26 -1.21
N ALA A 128 10.64 15.63 -2.14
CA ALA A 128 10.95 15.68 -3.55
C ALA A 128 10.50 16.99 -4.21
N PHE A 129 9.31 17.47 -3.84
CA PHE A 129 8.68 18.62 -4.50
C PHE A 129 8.98 19.96 -3.82
N LEU A 130 9.09 19.99 -2.50
CA LEU A 130 9.18 21.22 -1.71
C LEU A 130 10.65 21.62 -1.46
N PRO A 131 10.95 22.93 -1.43
CA PRO A 131 12.28 23.41 -1.04
C PRO A 131 12.52 23.28 0.46
N ASP A 132 13.78 23.31 0.87
CA ASP A 132 14.21 23.16 2.28
C ASP A 132 13.62 24.20 3.23
N SER A 133 13.14 25.34 2.73
CA SER A 133 12.42 26.33 3.54
C SER A 133 11.13 25.81 4.16
N TYR A 134 10.55 24.72 3.64
CA TYR A 134 9.34 24.10 4.17
C TYR A 134 9.60 23.06 5.26
N VAL A 135 10.87 22.77 5.57
CA VAL A 135 11.26 21.75 6.55
C VAL A 135 10.70 22.04 7.95
N GLY A 136 10.58 23.32 8.34
CA GLY A 136 9.98 23.70 9.63
C GLY A 136 8.48 23.38 9.77
N ALA A 137 7.81 23.02 8.67
CA ALA A 137 6.44 22.53 8.67
C ALA A 137 6.34 21.00 8.82
N GLU A 138 7.46 20.29 8.94
CA GLU A 138 7.51 18.85 9.18
C GLU A 138 7.85 18.48 10.62
N ILE A 139 7.59 17.23 11.00
CA ILE A 139 7.95 16.74 12.32
C ILE A 139 9.48 16.71 12.44
N ALA A 140 9.99 17.23 13.57
CA ALA A 140 11.41 17.30 13.90
C ALA A 140 12.25 18.17 12.95
N ASP A 141 11.61 19.09 12.23
CA ASP A 141 12.28 20.06 11.35
C ASP A 141 13.29 19.39 10.41
N SER A 142 12.89 18.26 9.81
CA SER A 142 13.73 17.49 8.87
C SER A 142 12.88 16.66 7.90
N TRP A 143 13.39 16.48 6.68
CA TRP A 143 12.83 15.55 5.70
C TRP A 143 13.01 14.07 6.07
N ARG A 144 13.91 13.78 7.03
CA ARG A 144 14.10 12.43 7.60
C ARG A 144 14.21 11.34 6.53
N THR A 145 15.03 11.62 5.52
CA THR A 145 15.15 10.78 4.32
C THR A 145 15.63 9.37 4.68
N TRP A 146 16.58 9.25 5.62
CA TRP A 146 17.10 7.94 6.02
C TRP A 146 16.10 7.14 6.83
N GLU A 147 15.32 7.79 7.69
CA GLU A 147 14.24 7.15 8.42
C GLU A 147 13.11 6.72 7.47
N THR A 148 12.83 7.51 6.44
CA THR A 148 11.89 7.16 5.36
C THR A 148 12.33 5.87 4.67
N VAL A 149 13.60 5.79 4.24
CA VAL A 149 14.17 4.59 3.64
C VAL A 149 14.13 3.41 4.61
N ALA A 150 14.50 3.63 5.87
CA ALA A 150 14.55 2.58 6.89
C ALA A 150 13.17 2.00 7.20
N VAL A 151 12.14 2.84 7.40
CA VAL A 151 10.80 2.37 7.75
C VAL A 151 10.11 1.71 6.56
N LEU A 152 10.18 2.31 5.36
CA LEU A 152 9.62 1.67 4.17
C LEU A 152 10.34 0.36 3.85
N GLY A 153 11.68 0.33 3.98
CA GLY A 153 12.48 -0.87 3.84
C GLY A 153 12.13 -1.95 4.87
N ALA A 154 11.93 -1.58 6.14
CA ALA A 154 11.53 -2.51 7.19
C ALA A 154 10.17 -3.14 6.90
N TRP A 155 9.18 -2.35 6.46
CA TRP A 155 7.88 -2.86 6.05
C TRP A 155 7.97 -3.77 4.82
N ALA A 156 8.80 -3.42 3.83
CA ALA A 156 9.04 -4.27 2.67
C ALA A 156 9.64 -5.63 3.06
N VAL A 157 10.64 -5.64 3.95
CA VAL A 157 11.27 -6.86 4.47
C VAL A 157 10.28 -7.69 5.27
N LEU A 158 9.57 -7.07 6.23
CA LEU A 158 8.52 -7.74 7.01
C LEU A 158 7.49 -8.39 6.09
N GLY A 159 7.14 -7.68 5.03
CA GLY A 159 6.31 -8.16 3.95
C GLY A 159 6.77 -9.43 3.27
N ALA A 160 8.00 -9.42 2.79
CA ALA A 160 8.61 -10.56 2.14
C ALA A 160 8.67 -11.78 3.07
N LEU A 161 8.92 -11.56 4.37
CA LEU A 161 8.96 -12.62 5.38
C LEU A 161 7.58 -13.22 5.67
N VAL A 162 6.53 -12.39 5.71
CA VAL A 162 5.17 -12.82 6.05
C VAL A 162 4.43 -13.39 4.83
N ALA A 163 4.77 -12.99 3.61
CA ALA A 163 4.10 -13.39 2.38
C ALA A 163 3.98 -14.93 2.21
N PRO A 164 5.03 -15.76 2.39
CA PRO A 164 4.92 -17.22 2.27
C PRO A 164 3.92 -17.82 3.27
N ALA A 165 3.89 -17.30 4.51
CA ALA A 165 2.98 -17.79 5.54
C ALA A 165 1.52 -17.44 5.21
N LEU A 166 1.25 -16.22 4.74
CA LEU A 166 -0.09 -15.80 4.31
C LEU A 166 -0.57 -16.60 3.10
N LEU A 167 0.28 -16.79 2.08
CA LEU A 167 -0.04 -17.58 0.89
C LEU A 167 -0.37 -19.03 1.26
N ARG A 168 0.42 -19.66 2.13
CA ARG A 168 0.14 -21.00 2.65
C ARG A 168 -1.21 -21.07 3.38
N ARG A 169 -1.52 -20.07 4.21
CA ARG A 169 -2.80 -20.02 4.96
C ARG A 169 -4.00 -19.85 4.02
N MET A 170 -3.89 -19.01 3.00
CA MET A 170 -4.92 -18.82 1.99
C MET A 170 -5.16 -20.09 1.17
N ALA A 171 -4.08 -20.77 0.74
CA ALA A 171 -4.17 -22.03 0.03
C ALA A 171 -4.91 -23.11 0.85
N ARG A 172 -4.57 -23.27 2.15
CA ARG A 172 -5.23 -24.23 3.05
C ARG A 172 -6.73 -23.94 3.25
N ARG A 173 -7.12 -22.67 3.39
CA ARG A 173 -8.54 -22.28 3.50
C ARG A 173 -9.34 -22.63 2.25
N GLN A 174 -8.75 -22.42 1.07
CA GLN A 174 -9.40 -22.81 -0.19
C GLN A 174 -9.52 -24.32 -0.37
N SER A 175 -8.53 -25.10 0.08
CA SER A 175 -8.65 -26.57 0.09
C SER A 175 -9.77 -27.03 1.03
N GLY A 176 -9.86 -26.47 2.23
CA GLY A 176 -10.92 -26.80 3.19
C GLY A 176 -12.33 -26.43 2.72
N SER A 177 -12.51 -25.26 2.09
CA SER A 177 -13.81 -24.86 1.54
C SER A 177 -14.24 -25.71 0.34
N GLN A 178 -13.29 -26.17 -0.48
CA GLN A 178 -13.58 -27.08 -1.59
C GLN A 178 -13.99 -28.46 -1.09
N VAL A 179 -13.35 -28.98 -0.03
CA VAL A 179 -13.73 -30.25 0.60
C VAL A 179 -15.12 -30.15 1.26
N ALA A 180 -15.42 -29.03 1.92
CA ALA A 180 -16.75 -28.79 2.49
C ALA A 180 -17.85 -28.73 1.41
N ALA A 181 -17.62 -28.00 0.32
CA ALA A 181 -18.55 -27.91 -0.80
C ALA A 181 -18.76 -29.26 -1.51
N ALA A 182 -17.69 -30.06 -1.67
CA ALA A 182 -17.78 -31.41 -2.21
C ALA A 182 -18.61 -32.34 -1.30
N ARG A 183 -18.46 -32.19 0.02
CA ARG A 183 -19.24 -32.95 1.01
C ARG A 183 -20.71 -32.55 1.00
N GLU A 184 -21.04 -31.27 0.89
CA GLU A 184 -22.42 -30.79 0.75
C GLU A 184 -23.08 -31.30 -0.53
N ALA A 185 -22.37 -31.23 -1.68
CA ALA A 185 -22.86 -31.76 -2.95
C ALA A 185 -23.13 -33.28 -2.88
N ALA A 186 -22.24 -34.04 -2.24
CA ALA A 186 -22.45 -35.47 -2.02
C ALA A 186 -23.63 -35.77 -1.09
N THR A 187 -23.93 -34.89 -0.12
CA THR A 187 -25.06 -35.06 0.80
C THR A 187 -26.40 -34.69 0.15
N GLN A 188 -26.40 -33.77 -0.81
CA GLN A 188 -27.60 -33.42 -1.59
C GLN A 188 -28.01 -34.50 -2.61
N TRP A 189 -27.06 -35.30 -3.09
CA TRP A 189 -27.34 -36.40 -4.03
C TRP A 189 -27.96 -37.65 -3.38
N VAL A 190 -28.00 -37.71 -2.04
CA VAL A 190 -28.50 -38.86 -1.27
C VAL A 190 -29.94 -38.63 -0.75
N ARG A 191 -30.57 -37.51 -1.08
CA ARG A 191 -32.00 -37.24 -0.83
C ARG A 191 -32.78 -37.28 -2.13
#